data_AF-A0A2T1EH08-F1
#
_entry.id   AF-A0A2T1EH08-F1
#
_cell.length_a   1.000
_cell.length_b   1.000
_cell.length_c   1.000
_cell.angle_alpha   90.00
_cell.angle_beta   90.00
_cell.angle_gamma   90.00
#
_symmetry.space_group_name_H-M   'P 1'
#
loop_
_entity.id
_entity.type
_entity.pdbx_description
1 polymer ?
#
loop_
_entity_poly.entity_id
_entity_poly.type
_entity_poly.pdbx_seq_one_letter_code
_entity_poly.pdbx_strand_id
1 'polypeptide(L)'
;MAIDTDENQRLGYTELCATYHRLKNFRATLLGLLPLATGAGVFATLKDAPKAAPVIGFFGLLFTIGLLIYEIHGTLLVKQLISVGAKAEAKLEIEWGQFTKRPKGIGGDIGALVAAIIVYGSVLILWSYLAFFYKV
;
A
#
# COMPACT_ATOMS: atom_id res chain seq x y z
N MET A 1 38.93 4.63 -12.97
CA MET A 1 37.84 5.53 -12.52
C MET A 1 36.50 5.23 -13.21
N ALA A 2 36.47 4.84 -14.49
CA ALA A 2 35.20 4.46 -15.17
C ALA A 2 34.54 3.16 -14.66
N ILE A 3 35.32 2.16 -14.26
CA ILE A 3 34.81 0.86 -13.74
C ILE A 3 34.02 1.06 -12.43
N ASP A 4 34.52 1.95 -11.55
CA ASP A 4 33.86 2.28 -10.28
C ASP A 4 32.52 3.00 -10.50
N THR A 5 32.39 3.81 -11.57
CA THR A 5 31.14 4.51 -11.87
C THR A 5 30.06 3.58 -12.41
N ASP A 6 30.41 2.61 -13.27
CA ASP A 6 29.47 1.61 -13.78
C ASP A 6 28.99 0.67 -12.66
N GLU A 7 29.91 0.21 -11.80
CA GLU A 7 29.58 -0.64 -10.66
C GLU A 7 28.65 0.09 -9.67
N ASN A 8 28.96 1.35 -9.32
CA ASN A 8 28.10 2.16 -8.47
C ASN A 8 26.70 2.39 -9.06
N GLN A 9 26.58 2.55 -10.39
CA GLN A 9 25.30 2.69 -11.07
C GLN A 9 24.48 1.39 -11.03
N ARG A 10 25.11 0.24 -11.24
CA ARG A 10 24.47 -1.08 -11.13
C ARG A 10 24.03 -1.39 -9.69
N LEU A 11 24.84 -1.04 -8.70
CA LEU A 11 24.49 -1.16 -7.28
C LEU A 11 23.29 -0.29 -6.93
N GLY A 12 23.31 0.99 -7.33
CA GLY A 12 22.18 1.90 -7.14
C GLY A 12 20.89 1.40 -7.80
N TYR A 13 20.99 0.85 -9.02
CA TYR A 13 19.85 0.22 -9.70
C TYR A 13 19.33 -1.00 -8.94
N THR A 14 20.23 -1.86 -8.44
CA THR A 14 19.86 -3.05 -7.66
C THR A 14 19.12 -2.68 -6.38
N GLU A 15 19.61 -1.68 -5.64
CA GLU A 15 18.95 -1.17 -4.43
C GLU A 15 17.60 -0.51 -4.74
N LEU A 16 17.48 0.19 -5.87
CA LEU A 16 16.22 0.73 -6.35
C LEU A 16 15.20 -0.39 -6.63
N CYS A 17 15.63 -1.45 -7.31
CA CYS A 17 14.80 -2.63 -7.59
C CYS A 17 14.32 -3.29 -6.28
N ALA A 18 15.24 -3.51 -5.34
CA ALA A 18 14.95 -4.11 -4.04
C ALA A 18 13.96 -3.25 -3.24
N THR A 19 14.16 -1.93 -3.21
CA THR A 19 13.27 -0.99 -2.53
C THR A 19 11.89 -0.95 -3.16
N TYR A 20 11.81 -0.96 -4.49
CA TYR A 20 10.54 -1.04 -5.21
C TYR A 20 9.76 -2.32 -4.87
N HIS A 21 10.43 -3.49 -4.86
CA HIS A 21 9.81 -4.77 -4.51
C HIS A 21 9.37 -4.84 -3.05
N ARG A 22 10.20 -4.35 -2.11
CA ARG A 22 9.83 -4.26 -0.69
C ARG A 22 8.57 -3.43 -0.49
N LEU A 23 8.49 -2.26 -1.11
CA LEU A 23 7.32 -1.38 -1.00
C LEU A 23 6.07 -2.00 -1.62
N LYS A 24 6.20 -2.62 -2.80
CA LYS A 24 5.08 -3.32 -3.45
C LYS A 24 4.55 -4.48 -2.59
N ASN A 25 5.44 -5.28 -2.02
CA ASN A 25 5.06 -6.42 -1.18
C ASN A 25 4.40 -5.96 0.12
N PHE A 26 4.95 -4.92 0.77
CA PHE A 26 4.37 -4.35 1.98
C PHE A 26 2.92 -3.91 1.77
N ARG A 27 2.65 -3.18 0.67
CA ARG A 27 1.30 -2.71 0.32
C ARG A 27 0.33 -3.86 0.06
N ALA A 28 0.77 -4.89 -0.67
CA ALA A 28 -0.05 -6.06 -0.93
C ALA A 28 -0.42 -6.80 0.37
N THR A 29 0.56 -6.97 1.27
CA THR A 29 0.33 -7.55 2.60
C THR A 29 -0.62 -6.70 3.42
N LEU A 30 -0.47 -5.38 3.42
CA LEU A 30 -1.34 -4.45 4.16
C LEU A 30 -2.80 -4.54 3.67
N LEU A 31 -3.01 -4.55 2.35
CA LEU A 31 -4.33 -4.71 1.72
C LEU A 31 -4.99 -6.04 2.06
N GLY A 32 -4.21 -7.12 2.16
CA GLY A 32 -4.73 -8.45 2.53
C GLY A 32 -4.99 -8.60 4.04
N LEU A 33 -4.14 -8.00 4.87
CA LEU A 33 -4.23 -8.13 6.33
C LEU A 33 -5.35 -7.28 6.92
N LEU A 34 -5.61 -6.10 6.34
CA LEU A 34 -6.57 -5.14 6.91
C LEU A 34 -8.00 -5.71 7.02
N PRO A 35 -8.58 -6.38 6.01
CA PRO A 35 -9.90 -7.01 6.14
C PRO A 35 -9.94 -8.09 7.21
N LEU A 36 -8.86 -8.88 7.34
CA LEU A 36 -8.77 -9.95 8.34
C LEU A 36 -8.69 -9.40 9.76
N ALA A 37 -7.79 -8.43 9.98
CA ALA A 37 -7.62 -7.76 11.27
C ALA A 37 -8.90 -7.01 11.67
N THR A 38 -9.55 -6.35 10.71
CA THR A 38 -10.84 -5.68 10.93
C THR A 38 -11.93 -6.68 11.29
N GLY A 39 -12.11 -7.74 10.51
CA GLY A 39 -13.12 -8.76 10.77
C GLY A 39 -12.94 -9.43 12.15
N ALA A 40 -11.71 -9.79 12.50
CA ALA A 40 -11.38 -10.33 13.81
C ALA A 40 -11.66 -9.33 14.94
N GLY A 41 -11.24 -8.07 14.77
CA GLY A 41 -11.46 -7.01 15.76
C GLY A 41 -12.94 -6.74 16.00
N VAL A 42 -13.74 -6.64 14.93
CA VAL A 42 -15.20 -6.47 15.02
C VAL A 42 -15.85 -7.68 15.70
N PHE A 43 -15.50 -8.90 15.29
CA PHE A 43 -16.04 -10.12 15.89
C PHE A 43 -15.77 -10.20 17.39
N ALA A 44 -14.51 -9.98 17.81
CA ALA A 44 -14.13 -9.98 19.21
C ALA A 44 -14.87 -8.87 20.00
N THR A 45 -14.97 -7.68 19.41
CA THR A 45 -15.67 -6.53 20.03
C THR A 45 -17.13 -6.84 20.29
N LEU A 46 -17.84 -7.41 19.31
CA LEU A 46 -19.26 -7.73 19.44
C LEU A 46 -19.52 -8.89 20.41
N LYS A 47 -18.59 -9.86 20.48
CA LYS A 47 -18.72 -11.03 21.35
C LYS A 47 -18.42 -10.70 22.82
N ASP A 48 -17.29 -10.05 23.07
CA ASP A 48 -16.71 -9.98 24.41
C ASP A 48 -16.92 -8.60 25.08
N ALA A 49 -17.09 -7.53 24.30
CA ALA A 49 -17.18 -6.17 24.83
C ALA A 49 -18.15 -5.27 24.03
N PRO A 50 -19.42 -5.67 23.82
CA PRO A 50 -20.37 -4.91 23.01
C PRO A 50 -20.58 -3.48 23.55
N LYS A 51 -20.48 -3.28 24.87
CA LYS A 51 -20.58 -1.95 25.49
C LYS A 51 -19.45 -0.99 25.11
N ALA A 52 -18.28 -1.53 24.80
CA ALA A 52 -17.11 -0.77 24.38
C ALA A 52 -17.03 -0.58 22.86
N ALA A 53 -17.97 -1.16 22.10
CA ALA A 53 -17.95 -1.13 20.64
C ALA A 53 -17.86 0.28 20.02
N PRO A 54 -18.55 1.32 20.55
CA PRO A 54 -18.38 2.68 20.04
C PRO A 54 -16.94 3.22 20.16
N VAL A 55 -16.30 2.98 21.31
CA VAL A 55 -14.94 3.44 21.57
C VAL A 55 -13.94 2.68 20.70
N ILE A 56 -14.05 1.35 20.65
CA ILE A 56 -13.18 0.51 19.81
C ILE A 56 -13.38 0.86 18.32
N GLY A 57 -14.63 1.12 17.92
CA GLY A 57 -14.96 1.55 16.57
C GLY A 57 -14.30 2.87 16.18
N PHE A 58 -14.30 3.84 17.08
CA PHE A 58 -13.63 5.13 16.86
C PHE A 58 -12.12 4.98 16.66
N PHE A 59 -11.45 4.13 17.47
CA PHE A 59 -10.04 3.84 17.26
C PHE A 59 -9.79 3.11 15.95
N GLY A 60 -10.59 2.09 15.63
CA GLY A 60 -10.51 1.38 14.34
C GLY A 60 -10.65 2.31 13.14
N LEU A 61 -11.53 3.31 13.24
CA LEU A 61 -11.70 4.36 12.24
C LEU A 61 -10.42 5.19 12.07
N LEU A 62 -9.86 5.72 13.17
CA LEU A 62 -8.63 6.52 13.13
C LEU A 62 -7.43 5.75 12.57
N PHE A 63 -7.25 4.49 12.99
CA PHE A 63 -6.19 3.64 12.45
C PHE A 63 -6.35 3.42 10.95
N THR A 64 -7.57 3.15 10.49
CA THR A 64 -7.85 2.93 9.06
C THR A 64 -7.62 4.21 8.25
N ILE A 65 -7.98 5.39 8.76
CA ILE A 65 -7.67 6.69 8.13
C ILE A 65 -6.15 6.87 8.01
N GLY A 66 -5.39 6.60 9.09
CA GLY A 66 -3.94 6.67 9.07
C GLY A 66 -3.31 5.75 8.01
N LEU A 67 -3.80 4.51 7.93
CA LEU A 67 -3.35 3.55 6.90
C LEU A 67 -3.74 3.98 5.48
N LEU A 68 -4.91 4.59 5.28
CA LEU A 68 -5.32 5.12 3.99
C LEU A 68 -4.40 6.26 3.53
N ILE A 69 -4.05 7.18 4.43
CA ILE A 69 -3.09 8.27 4.13
C ILE A 69 -1.72 7.67 3.77
N TYR A 70 -1.26 6.67 4.52
CA TYR A 70 -0.03 5.95 4.23
C TYR A 70 -0.05 5.31 2.83
N GLU A 71 -1.15 4.67 2.43
CA GLU A 71 -1.30 4.03 1.12
C GLU A 71 -1.29 5.04 -0.04
N ILE A 72 -1.92 6.22 0.16
CA ILE A 72 -1.89 7.32 -0.80
C ILE A 72 -0.43 7.80 -0.99
N HIS A 73 0.27 8.05 0.12
CA HIS A 73 1.68 8.44 0.07
C HIS A 73 2.56 7.38 -0.61
N GLY A 74 2.37 6.11 -0.26
CA GLY A 74 3.09 4.99 -0.87
C GLY A 74 2.87 4.87 -2.38
N THR A 75 1.69 5.23 -2.88
CA THR A 75 1.41 5.27 -4.32
C THR A 75 2.20 6.36 -5.03
N LEU A 76 2.31 7.55 -4.42
CA LEU A 76 3.12 8.65 -4.97
C LEU A 76 4.61 8.28 -5.00
N LEU A 77 5.12 7.68 -3.92
CA LEU A 77 6.50 7.23 -3.84
C LEU A 77 6.81 6.18 -4.91
N VAL A 78 5.94 5.18 -5.09
CA VAL A 78 6.09 4.19 -6.16
C VAL A 78 6.16 4.84 -7.54
N LYS A 79 5.30 5.82 -7.85
CA LYS A 79 5.35 6.54 -9.13
C LYS A 79 6.69 7.24 -9.35
N GLN A 80 7.26 7.85 -8.31
CA GLN A 80 8.58 8.45 -8.36
C GLN A 80 9.68 7.40 -8.60
N LEU A 81 9.66 6.28 -7.87
CA LEU A 81 10.64 5.18 -8.06
C LEU A 81 10.59 4.61 -9.48
N ILE A 82 9.41 4.51 -10.08
CA ILE A 82 9.26 4.06 -11.47
C ILE A 82 9.93 5.03 -12.43
N SER A 83 9.69 6.33 -12.26
CA SER A 83 10.29 7.38 -13.10
C SER A 83 11.81 7.38 -12.99
N VAL A 84 12.35 7.27 -11.76
CA VAL A 84 13.79 7.19 -11.51
C VAL A 84 14.36 5.89 -12.09
N GLY A 85 13.66 4.78 -11.93
CA GLY A 85 14.07 3.47 -12.44
C GLY A 85 14.12 3.41 -13.96
N ALA A 86 13.14 3.98 -14.65
CA ALA A 86 13.16 4.06 -16.11
C ALA A 86 14.35 4.91 -16.61
N LYS A 87 14.69 5.99 -15.90
CA LYS A 87 15.89 6.80 -16.22
C LYS A 87 17.19 6.02 -15.94
N ALA A 88 17.23 5.21 -14.90
CA ALA A 88 18.38 4.36 -14.60
C ALA A 88 18.55 3.25 -15.65
N GLU A 89 17.46 2.60 -16.06
CA GLU A 89 17.47 1.58 -17.13
C GLU A 89 17.94 2.17 -18.47
N ALA A 90 17.50 3.39 -18.81
CA ALA A 90 17.96 4.07 -20.02
C ALA A 90 19.47 4.40 -19.99
N LYS A 91 20.01 4.77 -18.82
CA LYS A 91 21.45 5.06 -18.65
C LYS A 91 22.33 3.83 -18.70
N LEU A 92 21.81 2.69 -18.21
CA LEU A 92 22.50 1.41 -18.20
C LEU A 92 22.28 0.60 -19.49
N GLU A 93 21.65 1.20 -20.51
CA GLU A 93 21.31 0.56 -21.79
C GLU A 93 20.54 -0.77 -21.62
N ILE A 94 19.71 -0.85 -20.58
CA ILE A 94 18.89 -2.04 -20.30
C ILE A 94 17.64 -2.01 -21.20
N GLU A 95 17.66 -2.77 -22.29
CA GLU A 95 16.51 -2.86 -23.22
C GLU A 95 15.26 -3.50 -22.60
N TRP A 96 15.44 -4.40 -21.62
CA TRP A 96 14.37 -5.19 -20.99
C TRP A 96 14.30 -4.95 -19.48
N GLY A 97 14.04 -3.70 -19.12
CA GLY A 97 13.92 -3.26 -17.74
C GLY A 97 12.50 -3.37 -17.15
N GLN A 98 12.41 -3.60 -15.84
CA GLN A 98 11.16 -3.73 -15.09
C GLN A 98 10.37 -2.41 -14.97
N PHE A 99 11.02 -1.27 -15.16
CA PHE A 99 10.41 0.06 -15.08
C PHE A 99 9.99 0.57 -16.46
N THR A 100 10.71 0.20 -17.52
CA THR A 100 10.45 0.63 -18.91
C THR A 100 9.42 -0.26 -19.61
N LYS A 101 9.49 -1.58 -19.46
CA LYS A 101 8.50 -2.51 -20.04
C LYS A 101 7.57 -3.07 -18.99
N ARG A 102 6.53 -2.29 -18.64
CA ARG A 102 5.48 -2.73 -17.72
C ARG A 102 4.22 -3.17 -18.44
N PRO A 103 3.62 -4.31 -18.06
CA PRO A 103 2.27 -4.63 -18.48
C PRO A 103 1.34 -3.56 -17.93
N LYS A 104 0.56 -2.93 -18.81
CA LYS A 104 -0.54 -2.05 -18.39
C LYS A 104 -1.57 -2.95 -17.69
N GLY A 105 -1.72 -2.81 -16.37
CA GLY A 105 -2.73 -3.54 -15.62
C GLY A 105 -4.15 -3.23 -16.11
N ILE A 106 -5.15 -3.95 -15.61
CA ILE A 106 -6.56 -3.63 -15.85
C ILE A 106 -6.83 -2.21 -15.31
N GLY A 107 -6.99 -1.23 -16.21
CA GLY A 107 -7.08 0.20 -15.88
C GLY A 107 -5.76 0.93 -15.61
N GLY A 108 -4.59 0.30 -15.84
CA GLY A 108 -3.28 0.89 -15.52
C GLY A 108 -3.03 0.99 -14.00
N ASP A 109 -2.41 2.08 -13.53
CA ASP A 109 -2.21 2.39 -12.11
C ASP A 109 -3.53 2.57 -11.33
N ILE A 110 -4.64 2.72 -12.04
CA ILE A 110 -5.98 2.94 -11.47
C ILE A 110 -6.48 1.68 -10.77
N GLY A 111 -6.11 0.48 -11.26
CA GLY A 111 -6.56 -0.78 -10.65
C GLY A 111 -6.14 -0.93 -9.19
N ALA A 112 -4.89 -0.57 -8.87
CA ALA A 112 -4.39 -0.61 -7.49
C ALA A 112 -5.05 0.45 -6.60
N LEU A 113 -5.26 1.66 -7.12
CA LEU A 113 -5.93 2.73 -6.39
C LEU A 113 -7.40 2.40 -6.11
N VAL A 114 -8.13 1.88 -7.10
CA VAL A 114 -9.53 1.48 -6.96
C VAL A 114 -9.66 0.34 -5.96
N ALA A 115 -8.78 -0.67 -6.04
CA ALA A 115 -8.77 -1.77 -5.07
C ALA A 115 -8.55 -1.25 -3.64
N ALA A 116 -7.61 -0.32 -3.46
CA ALA A 116 -7.40 0.33 -2.17
C ALA A 116 -8.65 1.09 -1.70
N ILE A 117 -9.25 1.94 -2.54
CA ILE A 117 -10.47 2.68 -2.17
C ILE A 117 -11.60 1.74 -1.73
N ILE A 118 -11.80 0.62 -2.43
CA ILE A 118 -12.84 -0.36 -2.08
C ILE A 118 -12.54 -0.99 -0.72
N VAL A 119 -11.31 -1.48 -0.50
CA VAL A 119 -10.93 -2.16 0.74
C VAL A 119 -10.95 -1.21 1.92
N TYR A 120 -10.24 -0.09 1.84
CA TYR A 120 -10.19 0.90 2.91
C TYR A 120 -11.56 1.55 3.15
N GLY A 121 -12.31 1.86 2.09
CA GLY A 121 -13.66 2.42 2.19
C GLY A 121 -14.62 1.50 2.92
N SER A 122 -14.60 0.20 2.60
CA SER A 122 -15.43 -0.80 3.28
C SER A 122 -15.11 -0.89 4.77
N VAL A 123 -13.83 -0.89 5.13
CA VAL A 123 -13.36 -0.95 6.52
C VAL A 123 -13.71 0.33 7.28
N LEU A 124 -13.58 1.51 6.65
CA LEU A 124 -13.98 2.79 7.24
C LEU A 124 -15.47 2.85 7.53
N ILE A 125 -16.31 2.37 6.61
CA ILE A 125 -17.77 2.31 6.80
C ILE A 125 -18.09 1.41 8.00
N LEU A 126 -17.47 0.24 8.08
CA LEU A 126 -17.69 -0.71 9.16
C LEU A 126 -17.31 -0.13 10.53
N TRP A 127 -16.13 0.47 10.65
CA TRP A 127 -15.72 1.10 11.91
C TRP A 127 -16.56 2.34 12.25
N SER A 128 -16.96 3.12 11.25
CA SER A 128 -17.88 4.25 11.45
C SER A 128 -19.24 3.80 11.98
N TYR A 129 -19.75 2.66 11.48
CA TYR A 129 -20.98 2.05 11.98
C TYR A 129 -20.85 1.69 13.47
N LEU A 130 -19.77 1.01 13.85
CA LEU A 130 -19.52 0.68 15.25
C LEU A 130 -19.35 1.93 16.12
N ALA A 131 -18.65 2.95 15.64
CA ALA A 131 -18.36 4.16 16.39
C ALA A 131 -19.60 5.01 16.69
N PHE A 132 -20.48 5.18 15.70
CA PHE A 132 -21.54 6.20 15.76
C PHE A 132 -22.96 5.64 15.80
N PHE A 133 -23.18 4.44 15.27
CA PHE A 133 -24.52 3.89 15.07
C PHE A 133 -24.81 2.66 15.91
N TYR A 134 -23.77 1.96 16.38
CA TYR A 134 -23.95 0.83 17.28
C TYR A 134 -24.48 1.29 18.63
N LYS A 135 -25.72 0.91 18.92
CA LYS A 135 -26.37 1.10 20.22
C LYS A 135 -26.41 -0.24 20.93
N VAL A 136 -25.95 -0.23 22.17
CA VAL A 136 -25.96 -1.35 23.11
C VAL A 136 -27.37 -1.56 23.65
#